data_AF-A0A954L375-F1
#
_entry.id   AF-A0A954L375-F1
#
_cell.length_a   1.000
_cell.length_b   1.000
_cell.length_c   1.000
_cell.angle_alpha   90.00
_cell.angle_beta   90.00
_cell.angle_gamma   90.00
#
_symmetry.space_group_name_H-M   'P 1'
#
loop_
_entity.id
_entity.type
_entity.pdbx_description
1 polymer ?
#
loop_
_entity_poly.entity_id
_entity_poly.type
_entity_poly.pdbx_seq_one_letter_code
_entity_poly.pdbx_strand_id
1 'polypeptide(L)'
;MRLRFYAGRWWMQFGWAACLGGLLATGLTPSATAQVDDPGELSEEEQRQVQIAERFVTVLERSPRRGTALDRVYGHHVEFGTLDQFVESLRQRVAQQADDGIGWMLLGLVESQRGEDANAIDAFRKAEEHRPEDAMASYYLGQSLLLLGQPEQAVEAFERAIERNPPRQDLLEIFQQLGRVHQRAQREEEALAVWSRLEQLFPDDPRVQEQIAVTLVEEGEYELALPRYEKLAELVTDDYRQTMFRLEAAELKVRDSRKEEGVADLEEVLANLNPDSWLHRDVRRRIEDIF
;
A
#
# COMPACT_ATOMS: atom_id res chain seq x y z
N MET A 1 -0.23 0.39 51.35
CA MET A 1 0.59 -0.57 50.58
C MET A 1 1.24 0.19 49.41
N ARG A 2 2.55 0.23 49.11
CA ARG A 2 3.71 -0.71 49.28
C ARG A 2 3.45 -2.09 48.65
N LEU A 3 4.27 -2.72 47.80
CA LEU A 3 5.49 -2.45 46.97
C LEU A 3 5.48 -3.55 45.83
N ARG A 4 6.32 -3.65 44.78
CA ARG A 4 7.55 -3.00 44.28
C ARG A 4 7.71 -3.25 42.75
N PHE A 5 8.65 -2.58 42.08
CA PHE A 5 9.32 -3.11 40.85
C PHE A 5 10.14 -4.38 41.17
N TYR A 6 10.42 -5.24 40.18
CA TYR A 6 11.79 -5.55 39.73
C TYR A 6 11.80 -6.31 38.38
N ALA A 7 12.93 -6.23 37.66
CA ALA A 7 13.18 -6.95 36.40
C ALA A 7 14.13 -8.14 36.60
N GLY A 8 14.19 -9.07 35.64
CA GLY A 8 15.11 -10.21 35.66
C GLY A 8 15.40 -10.79 34.27
N ARG A 9 16.60 -10.52 33.74
CA ARG A 9 17.12 -11.03 32.46
C ARG A 9 18.35 -11.89 32.75
N TRP A 10 18.37 -13.14 32.28
CA TRP A 10 19.53 -14.03 32.40
C TRP A 10 19.81 -14.78 31.09
N TRP A 11 21.09 -15.05 30.85
CA TRP A 11 21.64 -15.80 29.71
C TRP A 11 22.25 -17.12 30.19
N MET A 12 22.28 -18.14 29.33
CA MET A 12 23.39 -19.09 29.04
C MET A 12 22.80 -20.26 28.21
N GLN A 13 23.30 -20.61 27.01
CA GLN A 13 24.61 -21.13 26.59
C GLN A 13 24.86 -22.63 26.87
N PHE A 14 24.95 -23.38 25.76
CA PHE A 14 25.71 -24.63 25.52
C PHE A 14 25.46 -25.90 26.37
N GLY A 15 25.49 -27.07 25.70
CA GLY A 15 25.49 -28.37 26.39
C GLY A 15 25.27 -29.64 25.54
N TRP A 16 25.92 -29.81 24.38
CA TRP A 16 25.94 -31.13 23.71
C TRP A 16 26.92 -32.07 24.42
N ALA A 17 26.43 -33.17 24.99
CA ALA A 17 27.23 -34.30 25.48
C ALA A 17 26.37 -35.59 25.49
N ALA A 18 27.00 -36.76 25.36
CA ALA A 18 26.30 -38.04 25.14
C ALA A 18 26.76 -39.15 26.11
N CYS A 19 26.17 -40.34 25.91
CA CYS A 19 26.57 -41.67 26.40
C CYS A 19 26.01 -42.19 27.75
N LEU A 20 25.14 -43.19 27.59
CA LEU A 20 25.19 -44.52 28.24
C LEU A 20 25.02 -44.65 29.76
N GLY A 21 23.85 -45.16 30.14
CA GLY A 21 23.61 -45.91 31.38
C GLY A 21 22.23 -46.57 31.30
N GLY A 22 22.10 -47.86 31.58
CA GLY A 22 20.82 -48.55 31.48
C GLY A 22 20.70 -49.72 32.45
N LEU A 23 19.46 -50.08 32.80
CA LEU A 23 19.07 -51.41 33.28
C LEU A 23 17.55 -51.60 33.29
N LEU A 24 17.15 -52.86 33.33
CA LEU A 24 15.80 -53.41 33.13
C LEU A 24 14.74 -52.93 34.15
N ALA A 25 13.52 -52.69 33.68
CA ALA A 25 12.28 -52.80 34.46
C ALA A 25 11.13 -53.33 33.57
N THR A 26 10.10 -53.92 34.16
CA THR A 26 9.10 -54.76 33.45
C THR A 26 7.68 -54.20 33.45
N GLY A 27 6.97 -54.33 32.31
CA GLY A 27 5.53 -54.64 32.32
C GLY A 27 4.59 -53.76 31.48
N LEU A 28 3.75 -54.46 30.70
CA LEU A 28 2.39 -54.09 30.24
C LEU A 28 2.18 -52.90 29.28
N THR A 29 1.77 -53.27 28.06
CA THR A 29 0.72 -52.69 27.16
C THR A 29 0.15 -51.28 27.42
N PRO A 30 -0.18 -50.50 26.36
CA PRO A 30 -0.65 -51.00 25.04
C PRO A 30 0.06 -50.42 23.81
N SER A 31 -0.22 -51.01 22.64
CA SER A 31 0.17 -50.45 21.33
C SER A 31 -0.77 -49.32 20.92
N ALA A 32 -0.43 -48.10 21.32
CA ALA A 32 -0.78 -46.91 20.55
C ALA A 32 0.51 -46.40 19.89
N THR A 33 0.58 -46.40 18.56
CA THR A 33 1.58 -45.64 17.82
C THR A 33 1.20 -44.17 17.87
N ALA A 34 1.30 -43.57 19.06
CA ALA A 34 1.58 -42.15 19.16
C ALA A 34 2.93 -41.96 18.47
N GLN A 35 2.89 -41.43 17.25
CA GLN A 35 4.08 -40.97 16.58
C GLN A 35 4.63 -39.84 17.47
N VAL A 36 5.75 -40.11 18.13
CA VAL A 36 6.45 -39.11 18.92
C VAL A 36 7.15 -38.25 17.89
N ASP A 37 6.52 -37.12 17.55
CA ASP A 37 7.10 -36.15 16.62
C ASP A 37 8.53 -35.83 17.08
N ASP A 38 9.50 -36.03 16.20
CA ASP A 38 10.91 -35.77 16.52
C ASP A 38 11.03 -34.27 16.83
N PRO A 39 11.61 -33.84 17.97
CA PRO A 39 11.69 -32.42 18.33
C PRO A 39 12.53 -31.53 17.38
N GLY A 40 12.98 -32.05 16.23
CA GLY A 40 13.48 -31.29 15.09
C GLY A 40 12.69 -31.44 13.77
N GLU A 41 11.61 -32.24 13.72
CA GLU A 41 10.76 -32.45 12.55
C GLU A 41 9.47 -31.60 12.66
N LEU A 42 9.21 -30.76 11.65
CA LEU A 42 8.02 -29.92 11.61
C LEU A 42 6.76 -30.80 11.52
N SER A 43 5.70 -30.43 12.25
CA SER A 43 4.40 -31.11 12.13
C SER A 43 3.84 -30.97 10.71
N GLU A 44 2.93 -31.87 10.30
CA GLU A 44 2.31 -31.78 8.97
C GLU A 44 1.68 -30.40 8.67
N GLU A 45 1.17 -29.71 9.69
CA GLU A 45 0.55 -28.39 9.50
C GLU A 45 1.60 -27.30 9.31
N GLU A 46 2.69 -27.31 10.05
CA GLU A 46 3.84 -26.41 9.83
C GLU A 46 4.47 -26.67 8.46
N GLN A 47 4.66 -27.94 8.06
CA GLN A 47 5.11 -28.29 6.71
C GLN A 47 4.16 -27.74 5.62
N ARG A 48 2.84 -27.81 5.84
CA ARG A 48 1.84 -27.20 4.94
C ARG A 48 1.97 -25.67 4.89
N GLN A 49 2.21 -24.99 6.02
CA GLN A 49 2.39 -23.53 6.03
C GLN A 49 3.69 -23.09 5.33
N VAL A 50 4.80 -23.82 5.51
CA VAL A 50 6.06 -23.56 4.80
C VAL A 50 5.87 -23.68 3.28
N GLN A 51 5.25 -24.77 2.80
CA GLN A 51 4.95 -24.95 1.38
C GLN A 51 4.02 -23.87 0.81
N ILE A 52 3.11 -23.31 1.63
CA ILE A 52 2.27 -22.18 1.25
C ILE A 52 3.12 -20.90 1.12
N ALA A 53 4.04 -20.64 2.05
CA ALA A 53 4.96 -19.49 1.99
C ALA A 53 5.90 -19.56 0.79
N GLU A 54 6.55 -20.70 0.54
CA GLU A 54 7.40 -20.95 -0.64
C GLU A 54 6.64 -20.72 -1.96
N ARG A 55 5.36 -21.12 -2.01
CA ARG A 55 4.49 -20.86 -3.16
C ARG A 55 4.20 -19.38 -3.35
N PHE A 56 4.10 -18.58 -2.29
CA PHE A 56 4.00 -17.13 -2.41
C PHE A 56 5.34 -16.47 -2.79
N VAL A 57 6.48 -16.97 -2.32
CA VAL A 57 7.81 -16.55 -2.85
C VAL A 57 7.88 -16.80 -4.35
N THR A 58 7.44 -17.97 -4.83
CA THR A 58 7.37 -18.30 -6.27
C THR A 58 6.46 -17.35 -7.08
N VAL A 59 5.48 -16.71 -6.44
CA VAL A 59 4.65 -15.66 -7.07
C VAL A 59 5.42 -14.34 -7.15
N LEU A 60 6.09 -13.95 -6.06
CA LEU A 60 6.91 -12.74 -6.02
C LEU A 60 8.12 -12.81 -6.96
N GLU A 61 8.74 -13.98 -7.15
CA GLU A 61 9.82 -14.16 -8.13
C GLU A 61 9.38 -13.87 -9.58
N ARG A 62 8.10 -14.01 -9.89
CA ARG A 62 7.53 -13.74 -11.22
C ARG A 62 7.08 -12.28 -11.38
N SER A 63 6.68 -11.65 -10.28
CA SER A 63 6.18 -10.28 -10.22
C SER A 63 6.42 -9.71 -8.82
N PRO A 64 7.64 -9.21 -8.52
CA PRO A 64 8.00 -8.77 -7.18
C PRO A 64 7.31 -7.44 -6.87
N ARG A 65 6.21 -7.51 -6.12
CA ARG A 65 5.33 -6.38 -5.80
C ARG A 65 4.79 -6.49 -4.37
N ARG A 66 4.39 -5.36 -3.79
CA ARG A 66 3.63 -5.28 -2.52
C ARG A 66 2.23 -5.91 -2.68
N GLY A 67 1.58 -6.20 -1.55
CA GLY A 67 0.26 -6.84 -1.47
C GLY A 67 0.33 -8.34 -1.16
N THR A 68 -0.76 -9.07 -1.38
CA THR A 68 -1.06 -10.33 -0.67
C THR A 68 0.02 -11.41 -0.73
N ALA A 69 0.83 -11.50 -1.79
CA ALA A 69 1.94 -12.46 -1.83
C ALA A 69 3.08 -12.06 -0.86
N LEU A 70 3.44 -10.78 -0.81
CA LEU A 70 4.41 -10.24 0.16
C LEU A 70 3.86 -10.35 1.58
N ASP A 71 2.59 -9.97 1.80
CA ASP A 71 1.94 -10.02 3.11
C ASP A 71 1.95 -11.44 3.70
N ARG A 72 1.80 -12.47 2.85
CA ARG A 72 1.80 -13.88 3.26
C ARG A 72 3.19 -14.42 3.55
N VAL A 73 4.20 -14.10 2.72
CA VAL A 73 5.60 -14.46 2.98
C VAL A 73 6.10 -13.78 4.26
N TYR A 74 5.88 -12.47 4.37
CA TYR A 74 6.28 -11.69 5.54
C TYR A 74 5.56 -12.16 6.81
N GLY A 75 4.23 -12.33 6.74
CA GLY A 75 3.41 -12.82 7.85
C GLY A 75 3.87 -14.18 8.37
N HIS A 76 4.13 -15.14 7.48
CA HIS A 76 4.69 -16.44 7.84
C HIS A 76 6.05 -16.31 8.55
N HIS A 77 6.98 -15.55 7.97
CA HIS A 77 8.31 -15.39 8.57
C HIS A 77 8.31 -14.61 9.89
N VAL A 78 7.32 -13.75 10.14
CA VAL A 78 7.06 -13.14 11.46
C VAL A 78 6.47 -14.16 12.44
N GLU A 79 5.44 -14.89 12.03
CA GLU A 79 4.73 -15.89 12.85
C GLU A 79 5.65 -16.99 13.38
N PHE A 80 6.52 -17.53 12.52
CA PHE A 80 7.50 -18.57 12.87
C PHE A 80 8.86 -18.00 13.34
N GLY A 81 9.01 -16.68 13.47
CA GLY A 81 10.25 -16.06 13.95
C GLY A 81 11.48 -16.21 13.04
N THR A 82 11.28 -16.56 11.77
CA THR A 82 12.35 -16.84 10.78
C THR A 82 12.70 -15.65 9.89
N LEU A 83 12.08 -14.48 10.07
CA LEU A 83 12.27 -13.28 9.26
C LEU A 83 13.73 -12.86 9.06
N ASP A 84 14.54 -12.85 10.11
CA ASP A 84 15.96 -12.47 9.99
C ASP A 84 16.76 -13.49 9.17
N GLN A 85 16.38 -14.77 9.21
CA GLN A 85 16.99 -15.82 8.39
C GLN A 85 16.57 -15.70 6.91
N PHE A 86 15.31 -15.29 6.65
CA PHE A 86 14.81 -15.04 5.30
C PHE A 86 15.44 -13.78 4.67
N VAL A 87 15.59 -12.70 5.43
CA VAL A 87 16.33 -11.51 4.98
C VAL A 87 17.79 -11.86 4.70
N GLU A 88 18.44 -12.64 5.57
CA GLU A 88 19.82 -13.07 5.36
C GLU A 88 19.97 -13.99 4.14
N SER A 89 19.01 -14.88 3.84
CA SER A 89 19.07 -15.69 2.61
C SER A 89 18.88 -14.85 1.34
N LEU A 90 18.03 -13.82 1.37
CA LEU A 90 17.91 -12.84 0.28
C LEU A 90 19.21 -12.03 0.11
N ARG A 91 19.86 -11.60 1.19
CA ARG A 91 21.18 -10.93 1.16
C ARG A 91 22.27 -11.83 0.59
N GLN A 92 22.31 -13.10 0.99
CA GLN A 92 23.27 -14.07 0.45
C GLN A 92 23.02 -14.40 -1.02
N ARG A 93 21.75 -14.42 -1.46
CA ARG A 93 21.36 -14.57 -2.87
C ARG A 93 21.92 -13.44 -3.73
N VAL A 94 21.66 -12.18 -3.36
CA VAL A 94 22.18 -11.01 -4.14
C VAL A 94 23.70 -10.83 -4.00
N ALA A 95 24.32 -11.33 -2.93
CA ALA A 95 25.79 -11.37 -2.81
C ALA A 95 26.43 -12.44 -3.73
N GLN A 96 25.72 -13.51 -4.07
CA GLN A 96 26.16 -14.55 -5.01
C GLN A 96 25.83 -14.20 -6.47
N GLN A 97 24.70 -13.52 -6.70
CA GLN A 97 24.20 -13.10 -8.00
C GLN A 97 23.91 -11.60 -7.95
N ALA A 98 24.97 -10.80 -8.08
CA ALA A 98 24.88 -9.34 -7.96
C ALA A 98 23.95 -8.70 -9.00
N ASP A 99 23.76 -9.36 -10.15
CA ASP A 99 22.87 -8.98 -11.24
C ASP A 99 21.42 -9.50 -11.09
N ASP A 100 21.09 -10.23 -10.01
CA ASP A 100 19.71 -10.66 -9.74
C ASP A 100 18.84 -9.50 -9.23
N GLY A 101 18.38 -8.68 -10.17
CA GLY A 101 17.43 -7.60 -9.91
C GLY A 101 16.08 -8.05 -9.35
N ILE A 102 15.72 -9.35 -9.43
CA ILE A 102 14.53 -9.89 -8.76
C ILE A 102 14.85 -10.09 -7.28
N GLY A 103 15.98 -10.73 -6.97
CA GLY A 103 16.50 -10.86 -5.61
C GLY A 103 16.65 -9.51 -4.90
N TRP A 104 17.17 -8.49 -5.60
CA TRP A 104 17.23 -7.11 -5.08
C TRP A 104 15.84 -6.50 -4.81
N MET A 105 14.87 -6.70 -5.70
CA MET A 105 13.50 -6.22 -5.48
C MET A 105 12.84 -6.94 -4.29
N LEU A 106 13.03 -8.26 -4.15
CA LEU A 106 12.53 -9.03 -3.00
C LEU A 106 13.13 -8.54 -1.69
N LEU A 107 14.45 -8.30 -1.66
CA LEU A 107 15.13 -7.75 -0.49
C LEU A 107 14.57 -6.37 -0.13
N GLY A 108 14.44 -5.46 -1.11
CA GLY A 108 13.89 -4.12 -0.87
C GLY A 108 12.44 -4.15 -0.36
N LEU A 109 11.59 -5.01 -0.93
CA LEU A 109 10.21 -5.19 -0.49
C LEU A 109 10.11 -5.68 0.96
N VAL A 110 10.96 -6.64 1.35
CA VAL A 110 10.96 -7.20 2.71
C VAL A 110 11.56 -6.22 3.72
N GLU A 111 12.66 -5.53 3.38
CA GLU A 111 13.27 -4.51 4.26
C GLU A 111 12.33 -3.33 4.49
N SER A 112 11.62 -2.86 3.45
CA SER A 112 10.62 -1.79 3.62
C SER A 112 9.42 -2.26 4.46
N GLN A 113 9.01 -3.53 4.34
CA GLN A 113 7.97 -4.12 5.20
C GLN A 113 8.41 -4.25 6.68
N ARG A 114 9.72 -4.23 6.98
CA ARG A 114 10.28 -4.14 8.34
C ARG A 114 10.32 -2.70 8.88
N GLY A 115 10.13 -1.69 8.03
CA GLY A 115 10.46 -0.29 8.33
C GLY A 115 11.97 0.01 8.25
N GLU A 116 12.76 -0.91 7.68
CA GLU A 116 14.21 -0.76 7.46
C GLU A 116 14.47 -0.04 6.12
N ASP A 117 13.80 1.09 5.90
CA ASP A 117 13.72 1.75 4.60
C ASP A 117 15.07 2.23 4.05
N ALA A 118 16.11 2.38 4.90
CA ALA A 118 17.48 2.61 4.45
C ALA A 118 18.06 1.41 3.68
N ASN A 119 17.86 0.19 4.20
CA ASN A 119 18.26 -1.04 3.52
C ASN A 119 17.40 -1.24 2.25
N ALA A 120 16.11 -0.86 2.32
CA ALA A 120 15.20 -0.94 1.19
C ALA A 120 15.61 -0.02 0.03
N ILE A 121 16.01 1.21 0.31
CA ILE A 121 16.49 2.19 -0.68
C ILE A 121 17.69 1.65 -1.46
N ASP A 122 18.70 1.09 -0.78
CA ASP A 122 19.88 0.58 -1.47
C ASP A 122 19.58 -0.71 -2.25
N ALA A 123 18.68 -1.56 -1.75
CA ALA A 123 18.19 -2.72 -2.49
C ALA A 123 17.34 -2.31 -3.72
N PHE A 124 16.46 -1.31 -3.61
CA PHE A 124 15.68 -0.81 -4.74
C PHE A 124 16.53 -0.07 -5.77
N ARG A 125 17.60 0.65 -5.37
CA ARG A 125 18.61 1.21 -6.30
C ARG A 125 19.27 0.09 -7.12
N LYS A 126 19.65 -1.02 -6.49
CA LYS A 126 20.21 -2.19 -7.19
C LYS A 126 19.17 -2.90 -8.07
N ALA A 127 17.91 -2.99 -7.62
CA ALA A 127 16.82 -3.44 -8.49
C ALA A 127 16.61 -2.51 -9.69
N GLU A 128 16.75 -1.19 -9.51
CA GLU A 128 16.62 -0.17 -10.55
C GLU A 128 17.76 -0.25 -11.59
N GLU A 129 18.99 -0.54 -11.15
CA GLU A 129 20.17 -0.80 -11.99
C GLU A 129 20.03 -2.09 -12.81
N HIS A 130 19.58 -3.19 -12.19
CA HIS A 130 19.49 -4.50 -12.84
C HIS A 130 18.15 -4.79 -13.53
N ARG A 131 17.16 -3.90 -13.37
CA ARG A 131 15.86 -3.90 -14.07
C ARG A 131 15.52 -2.48 -14.56
N PRO A 132 16.23 -1.95 -15.57
CA PRO A 132 16.03 -0.57 -16.05
C PRO A 132 14.64 -0.32 -16.64
N GLU A 133 13.97 -1.36 -17.16
CA GLU A 133 12.59 -1.27 -17.69
C GLU A 133 11.51 -1.43 -16.60
N ASP A 134 11.88 -1.76 -15.35
CA ASP A 134 10.91 -2.00 -14.27
C ASP A 134 10.63 -0.72 -13.49
N ALA A 135 9.51 -0.07 -13.81
CA ALA A 135 9.01 1.11 -13.10
C ALA A 135 8.80 0.88 -11.59
N MET A 136 8.55 -0.36 -11.15
CA MET A 136 8.25 -0.64 -9.75
C MET A 136 9.47 -0.47 -8.84
N ALA A 137 10.69 -0.64 -9.37
CA ALA A 137 11.93 -0.40 -8.59
C ALA A 137 12.03 1.08 -8.20
N SER A 138 11.90 1.98 -9.18
CA SER A 138 11.89 3.43 -8.99
C SER A 138 10.69 3.89 -8.13
N TYR A 139 9.52 3.25 -8.30
CA TYR A 139 8.35 3.54 -7.47
C TYR A 139 8.56 3.21 -5.98
N TYR A 140 9.00 1.99 -5.66
CA TYR A 140 9.21 1.58 -4.28
C TYR A 140 10.41 2.30 -3.64
N LEU A 141 11.45 2.62 -4.43
CA LEU A 141 12.52 3.54 -4.04
C LEU A 141 11.95 4.90 -3.61
N GLY A 142 11.08 5.52 -4.41
CA GLY A 142 10.41 6.77 -4.07
C GLY A 142 9.57 6.69 -2.79
N GLN A 143 8.85 5.58 -2.58
CA GLN A 143 8.10 5.36 -1.33
C GLN A 143 9.00 5.27 -0.09
N SER A 144 10.10 4.52 -0.13
CA SER A 144 11.04 4.43 1.00
C SER A 144 11.81 5.73 1.24
N LEU A 145 12.11 6.50 0.18
CA LEU A 145 12.69 7.85 0.30
C LEU A 145 11.75 8.83 1.04
N LEU A 146 10.43 8.75 0.82
CA LEU A 146 9.47 9.52 1.61
C LEU A 146 9.46 9.11 3.09
N LEU A 147 9.57 7.81 3.39
CA LEU A 147 9.60 7.31 4.77
C LEU A 147 10.86 7.75 5.53
N LEU A 148 11.98 7.95 4.85
CA LEU A 148 13.18 8.59 5.41
C LEU A 148 13.20 10.13 5.32
N GLY A 149 12.11 10.77 4.89
CA GLY A 149 12.02 12.24 4.81
C GLY A 149 12.90 12.88 3.73
N GLN A 150 13.06 12.22 2.58
CA GLN A 150 13.87 12.69 1.43
C GLN A 150 12.98 12.98 0.19
N PRO A 151 12.04 13.95 0.26
CA PRO A 151 11.00 14.12 -0.75
C PRO A 151 11.52 14.51 -2.14
N GLU A 152 12.62 15.27 -2.24
CA GLU A 152 13.21 15.65 -3.54
C GLU A 152 13.71 14.42 -4.32
N GLN A 153 14.44 13.52 -3.66
CA GLN A 153 14.86 12.25 -4.27
C GLN A 153 13.67 11.34 -4.57
N ALA A 154 12.58 11.44 -3.78
CA ALA A 154 11.35 10.69 -4.07
C ALA A 154 10.65 11.19 -5.34
N VAL A 155 10.60 12.51 -5.56
CA VAL A 155 10.12 13.12 -6.83
C VAL A 155 10.94 12.59 -8.01
N GLU A 156 12.27 12.63 -7.93
CA GLU A 156 13.15 12.08 -8.97
C GLU A 156 12.89 10.58 -9.25
N ALA A 157 12.62 9.79 -8.20
CA ALA A 157 12.35 8.36 -8.34
C ALA A 157 10.96 8.07 -8.93
N PHE A 158 9.94 8.88 -8.60
CA PHE A 158 8.61 8.77 -9.20
C PHE A 158 8.58 9.23 -10.67
N GLU A 159 9.32 10.27 -11.04
CA GLU A 159 9.45 10.65 -12.45
C GLU A 159 10.14 9.56 -13.27
N ARG A 160 11.24 8.96 -12.77
CA ARG A 160 11.85 7.77 -13.42
C ARG A 160 10.89 6.59 -13.51
N ALA A 161 10.00 6.40 -12.53
CA ALA A 161 8.94 5.40 -12.60
C ALA A 161 7.92 5.70 -13.72
N ILE A 162 7.57 6.97 -13.96
CA ILE A 162 6.69 7.41 -15.06
C ILE A 162 7.38 7.24 -16.43
N GLU A 163 8.66 7.66 -16.54
CA GLU A 163 9.46 7.55 -17.78
C GLU A 163 9.60 6.12 -18.30
N ARG A 164 9.55 5.12 -17.40
CA ARG A 164 9.55 3.68 -17.71
C ARG A 164 8.23 3.15 -18.30
N ASN A 165 7.25 4.02 -18.55
CA ASN A 165 5.95 3.71 -19.17
C ASN A 165 5.20 2.50 -18.53
N PRO A 166 4.96 2.50 -17.20
CA PRO A 166 4.29 1.42 -16.51
C PRO A 166 2.84 1.18 -16.98
N PRO A 167 2.29 -0.03 -16.73
CA PRO A 167 0.88 -0.32 -16.95
C PRO A 167 -0.04 0.74 -16.33
N ARG A 168 -1.11 1.12 -17.03
CA ARG A 168 -2.09 2.16 -16.65
C ARG A 168 -2.53 2.15 -15.18
N GLN A 169 -2.70 0.96 -14.59
CA GLN A 169 -3.11 0.80 -13.20
C GLN A 169 -2.03 1.26 -12.21
N ASP A 170 -0.76 0.97 -12.52
CA ASP A 170 0.41 1.30 -11.70
C ASP A 170 0.77 2.77 -11.90
N LEU A 171 0.68 3.25 -13.15
CA LEU A 171 0.93 4.65 -13.53
C LEU A 171 0.04 5.63 -12.75
N LEU A 172 -1.25 5.31 -12.55
CA LEU A 172 -2.15 6.09 -11.72
C LEU A 172 -1.66 6.18 -10.26
N GLU A 173 -1.21 5.08 -9.66
CA GLU A 173 -0.69 5.07 -8.28
C GLU A 173 0.60 5.91 -8.17
N ILE A 174 1.48 5.85 -9.17
CA ILE A 174 2.72 6.63 -9.23
C ILE A 174 2.43 8.13 -9.31
N PHE A 175 1.56 8.58 -10.23
CA PHE A 175 1.12 9.97 -10.30
C PHE A 175 0.47 10.43 -8.98
N GLN A 176 -0.34 9.58 -8.35
CA GLN A 176 -0.94 9.89 -7.04
C GLN A 176 0.10 10.10 -5.93
N GLN A 177 1.18 9.32 -5.87
CA GLN A 177 2.23 9.58 -4.88
C GLN A 177 2.99 10.86 -5.21
N LEU A 178 3.38 11.04 -6.48
CA LEU A 178 4.14 12.20 -6.95
C LEU A 178 3.43 13.51 -6.60
N GLY A 179 2.15 13.65 -6.96
CA GLY A 179 1.35 14.83 -6.61
C GLY A 179 1.29 15.05 -5.11
N ARG A 180 1.04 13.99 -4.32
CA ARG A 180 1.06 14.04 -2.84
C ARG A 180 2.41 14.43 -2.24
N VAL A 181 3.54 14.32 -2.96
CA VAL A 181 4.82 14.89 -2.51
C VAL A 181 4.83 16.40 -2.68
N HIS A 182 4.48 16.89 -3.86
CA HIS A 182 4.44 18.33 -4.15
C HIS A 182 3.44 19.07 -3.25
N GLN A 183 2.25 18.52 -3.10
CA GLN A 183 1.20 19.01 -2.18
C GLN A 183 1.70 19.16 -0.74
N ARG A 184 2.31 18.12 -0.17
CA ARG A 184 2.90 18.16 1.19
C ARG A 184 4.08 19.12 1.31
N ALA A 185 4.74 19.46 0.21
CA ALA A 185 5.80 20.45 0.13
C ALA A 185 5.29 21.88 -0.16
N GLN A 186 3.96 22.08 -0.25
CA GLN A 186 3.30 23.33 -0.65
C GLN A 186 3.76 23.84 -2.03
N ARG A 187 4.02 22.88 -2.94
CA ARG A 187 4.43 23.06 -4.34
C ARG A 187 3.21 22.92 -5.25
N GLU A 188 2.33 23.91 -5.16
CA GLU A 188 1.01 23.91 -5.79
C GLU A 188 1.09 23.87 -7.32
N GLU A 189 1.91 24.73 -7.94
CA GLU A 189 2.11 24.76 -9.40
C GLU A 189 2.60 23.39 -9.93
N GLU A 190 3.55 22.75 -9.24
CA GLU A 190 4.03 21.42 -9.64
C GLU A 190 3.00 20.31 -9.39
N ALA A 191 2.22 20.37 -8.30
CA ALA A 191 1.13 19.43 -8.07
C ALA A 191 0.07 19.51 -9.19
N LEU A 192 -0.33 20.72 -9.57
CA LEU A 192 -1.24 20.96 -10.69
C LEU A 192 -0.66 20.52 -12.03
N ALA A 193 0.66 20.65 -12.24
CA ALA A 193 1.34 20.12 -13.43
C ALA A 193 1.33 18.59 -13.48
N VAL A 194 1.51 17.91 -12.33
CA VAL A 194 1.42 16.45 -12.19
C VAL A 194 0.00 15.96 -12.48
N TRP A 195 -1.02 16.61 -11.93
CA TRP A 195 -2.43 16.30 -12.24
C TRP A 195 -2.80 16.57 -13.71
N SER A 196 -2.29 17.66 -14.29
CA SER A 196 -2.49 17.98 -15.70
C SER A 196 -1.88 16.94 -16.64
N ARG A 197 -0.69 16.39 -16.31
CA ARG A 197 -0.07 15.29 -17.05
C ARG A 197 -0.88 13.99 -16.94
N LEU A 198 -1.37 13.68 -15.74
CA LEU A 198 -2.23 12.50 -15.53
C LEU A 198 -3.55 12.62 -16.30
N GLU A 199 -4.18 13.80 -16.32
CA GLU A 199 -5.39 14.09 -17.09
C GLU A 199 -5.16 13.99 -18.60
N GLN A 200 -4.04 14.50 -19.13
CA GLN A 200 -3.70 14.36 -20.55
C GLN A 200 -3.52 12.90 -21.01
N LEU A 201 -3.09 12.00 -20.11
CA LEU A 201 -2.96 10.57 -20.40
C LEU A 201 -4.30 9.82 -20.33
N PHE A 202 -5.25 10.30 -19.52
CA PHE A 202 -6.55 9.65 -19.29
C PHE A 202 -7.72 10.66 -19.28
N PRO A 203 -7.94 11.42 -20.37
CA PRO A 203 -8.86 12.56 -20.39
C PRO A 203 -10.30 12.18 -20.05
N ASP A 204 -10.71 10.96 -20.42
CA ASP A 204 -12.07 10.44 -20.31
C ASP A 204 -12.19 9.25 -19.34
N ASP A 205 -11.24 9.06 -18.41
CA ASP A 205 -11.39 8.07 -17.32
C ASP A 205 -12.06 8.71 -16.10
N PRO A 206 -13.32 8.36 -15.77
CA PRO A 206 -14.01 8.99 -14.65
C PRO A 206 -13.28 8.79 -13.32
N ARG A 207 -12.51 7.70 -13.16
CA ARG A 207 -11.78 7.43 -11.90
C ARG A 207 -10.57 8.34 -11.73
N VAL A 208 -9.99 8.81 -12.83
CA VAL A 208 -8.87 9.77 -12.82
C VAL A 208 -9.41 11.17 -12.54
N GLN A 209 -10.48 11.56 -13.23
CA GLN A 209 -11.17 12.82 -13.00
C GLN A 209 -11.68 12.93 -11.54
N GLU A 210 -12.30 11.86 -11.03
CA GLU A 210 -12.79 11.75 -9.64
C GLU A 210 -11.66 11.85 -8.62
N GLN A 211 -10.53 11.18 -8.84
CA GLN A 211 -9.38 11.28 -7.94
C GLN A 211 -8.80 12.70 -7.90
N ILE A 212 -8.62 13.34 -9.06
CA ILE A 212 -8.07 14.71 -9.12
C ILE A 212 -9.07 15.69 -8.49
N ALA A 213 -10.36 15.55 -8.78
CA ALA A 213 -11.40 16.42 -8.22
C ALA A 213 -11.49 16.31 -6.69
N VAL A 214 -11.58 15.09 -6.13
CA VAL A 214 -11.60 14.87 -4.68
C VAL A 214 -10.37 15.47 -4.01
N THR A 215 -9.18 15.22 -4.55
CA THR A 215 -7.93 15.71 -3.97
C THR A 215 -7.82 17.24 -4.01
N LEU A 216 -8.32 17.91 -5.05
CA LEU A 216 -8.40 19.38 -5.07
C LEU A 216 -9.38 19.93 -3.99
N VAL A 217 -10.48 19.22 -3.71
CA VAL A 217 -11.42 19.60 -2.64
C VAL A 217 -10.83 19.40 -1.24
N GLU A 218 -9.99 18.38 -1.04
CA GLU A 218 -9.25 18.16 0.22
C GLU A 218 -8.27 19.31 0.52
N GLU A 219 -7.79 20.02 -0.50
CA GLU A 219 -6.84 21.14 -0.38
C GLU A 219 -7.50 22.51 -0.29
N GLY A 220 -8.73 22.65 -0.80
CA GLY A 220 -9.48 23.91 -0.84
C GLY A 220 -9.59 24.54 -2.24
N GLU A 221 -9.03 23.89 -3.26
CA GLU A 221 -8.93 24.37 -4.64
C GLU A 221 -10.25 24.21 -5.41
N TYR A 222 -11.31 24.85 -4.91
CA TYR A 222 -12.68 24.68 -5.38
C TYR A 222 -12.88 25.15 -6.83
N GLU A 223 -12.24 26.27 -7.24
CA GLU A 223 -12.22 26.74 -8.63
C GLU A 223 -11.70 25.66 -9.61
N LEU A 224 -10.70 24.87 -9.18
CA LEU A 224 -10.05 23.83 -9.99
C LEU A 224 -10.74 22.47 -9.89
N ALA A 225 -11.40 22.19 -8.78
CA ALA A 225 -12.19 20.97 -8.58
C ALA A 225 -13.52 21.00 -9.34
N LEU A 226 -14.21 22.15 -9.33
CA LEU A 226 -15.56 22.30 -9.89
C LEU A 226 -15.72 21.80 -11.34
N PRO A 227 -14.94 22.27 -12.34
CA PRO A 227 -15.11 21.83 -13.72
C PRO A 227 -14.87 20.33 -13.92
N ARG A 228 -14.18 19.67 -12.98
CA ARG A 228 -13.98 18.22 -12.99
C ARG A 228 -15.20 17.48 -12.45
N TYR A 229 -15.88 17.99 -11.43
CA TYR A 229 -17.18 17.47 -10.99
C TYR A 229 -18.29 17.67 -12.04
N GLU A 230 -18.30 18.81 -12.73
CA GLU A 230 -19.23 19.05 -13.86
C GLU A 230 -18.98 18.03 -15.00
N LYS A 231 -17.71 17.88 -15.43
CA LYS A 231 -17.30 16.86 -16.42
C LYS A 231 -17.58 15.41 -15.96
N LEU A 232 -17.44 15.11 -14.68
CA LEU A 232 -17.77 13.78 -14.11
C LEU A 232 -19.26 13.46 -14.22
N ALA A 233 -20.13 14.45 -13.99
CA ALA A 233 -21.58 14.29 -14.16
C ALA A 233 -21.98 14.02 -15.62
N GLU A 234 -21.20 14.51 -16.60
CA GLU A 234 -21.38 14.18 -18.02
C GLU A 234 -20.83 12.79 -18.40
N LEU A 235 -19.68 12.39 -17.83
CA LEU A 235 -18.98 11.15 -18.18
C LEU A 235 -19.63 9.87 -17.63
N VAL A 236 -20.38 9.93 -16.52
CA VAL A 236 -21.01 8.72 -15.94
C VAL A 236 -22.46 8.53 -16.37
N THR A 237 -22.79 7.29 -16.74
CA THR A 237 -24.13 6.86 -17.18
C THR A 237 -24.98 6.24 -16.05
N ASP A 238 -24.56 6.42 -14.79
CA ASP A 238 -25.29 5.94 -13.62
C ASP A 238 -25.98 7.13 -12.95
N ASP A 239 -27.31 7.12 -12.90
CA ASP A 239 -28.13 8.24 -12.42
C ASP A 239 -27.74 8.68 -11.01
N TYR A 240 -27.39 7.73 -10.14
CA TYR A 240 -26.97 8.03 -8.77
C TYR A 240 -25.62 8.73 -8.73
N ARG A 241 -24.59 8.22 -9.43
CA ARG A 241 -23.28 8.89 -9.52
C ARG A 241 -23.36 10.24 -10.22
N GLN A 242 -24.15 10.37 -11.28
CA GLN A 242 -24.40 11.65 -11.94
C GLN A 242 -25.02 12.66 -10.95
N THR A 243 -26.01 12.25 -10.18
CA THR A 243 -26.66 13.10 -9.17
C THR A 243 -25.68 13.49 -8.06
N MET A 244 -24.85 12.55 -7.58
CA MET A 244 -23.81 12.85 -6.59
C MET A 244 -22.76 13.84 -7.11
N PHE A 245 -22.27 13.69 -8.35
CA PHE A 245 -21.30 14.64 -8.90
C PHE A 245 -21.90 16.04 -9.15
N ARG A 246 -23.18 16.16 -9.53
CA ARG A 246 -23.87 17.46 -9.55
C ARG A 246 -24.02 18.07 -8.14
N LEU A 247 -24.31 17.25 -7.14
CA LEU A 247 -24.40 17.69 -5.74
C LEU A 247 -23.05 18.23 -5.23
N GLU A 248 -21.94 17.54 -5.49
CA GLU A 248 -20.61 18.04 -5.14
C GLU A 248 -20.26 19.33 -5.91
N ALA A 249 -20.53 19.40 -7.23
CA ALA A 249 -20.33 20.63 -8.02
C ALA A 249 -21.13 21.83 -7.46
N ALA A 250 -22.39 21.60 -7.07
CA ALA A 250 -23.25 22.62 -6.47
C ALA A 250 -22.70 23.10 -5.11
N GLU A 251 -22.24 22.17 -4.25
CA GLU A 251 -21.58 22.54 -2.99
C GLU A 251 -20.28 23.32 -3.20
N LEU A 252 -19.49 22.98 -4.21
CA LEU A 252 -18.29 23.75 -4.53
C LEU A 252 -18.64 25.18 -4.89
N LYS A 253 -19.66 25.43 -5.73
CA LYS A 253 -20.17 26.79 -6.00
C LYS A 253 -20.62 27.53 -4.72
N VAL A 254 -21.25 26.83 -3.76
CA VAL A 254 -21.62 27.43 -2.46
C VAL A 254 -20.39 27.87 -1.65
N ARG A 255 -19.29 27.10 -1.69
CA ARG A 255 -18.04 27.40 -0.96
C ARG A 255 -17.18 28.45 -1.70
N ASP A 256 -17.17 28.41 -3.03
CA ASP A 256 -16.40 29.21 -3.98
C ASP A 256 -16.96 30.64 -4.18
N SER A 257 -17.56 31.23 -3.15
CA SER A 257 -18.29 32.52 -3.18
C SER A 257 -19.48 32.63 -4.16
N ARG A 258 -19.70 31.66 -5.06
CA ARG A 258 -20.77 31.59 -6.06
C ARG A 258 -22.09 31.05 -5.46
N LYS A 259 -22.43 31.56 -4.28
CA LYS A 259 -23.50 31.05 -3.40
C LYS A 259 -24.87 30.95 -4.09
N GLU A 260 -25.22 31.94 -4.91
CA GLU A 260 -26.52 31.99 -5.61
C GLU A 260 -26.63 30.92 -6.69
N GLU A 261 -25.56 30.67 -7.45
CA GLU A 261 -25.50 29.58 -8.44
C GLU A 261 -25.54 28.21 -7.75
N GLY A 262 -24.74 28.02 -6.69
CA GLY A 262 -24.70 26.76 -5.95
C GLY A 262 -26.04 26.38 -5.30
N VAL A 263 -26.79 27.36 -4.79
CA VAL A 263 -28.16 27.10 -4.28
C VAL A 263 -29.12 26.72 -5.41
N ALA A 264 -29.04 27.37 -6.58
CA ALA A 264 -29.89 27.03 -7.72
C ALA A 264 -29.62 25.61 -8.24
N ASP A 265 -28.34 25.20 -8.32
CA ASP A 265 -27.96 23.83 -8.69
C ASP A 265 -28.43 22.81 -7.64
N LEU A 266 -28.35 23.13 -6.34
CA LEU A 266 -28.90 22.30 -5.26
C LEU A 266 -30.42 22.16 -5.35
N GLU A 267 -31.14 23.22 -5.72
CA GLU A 267 -32.59 23.20 -5.95
C GLU A 267 -32.96 22.35 -7.19
N GLU A 268 -32.18 22.38 -8.27
CA GLU A 268 -32.37 21.47 -9.42
C GLU A 268 -32.14 20.01 -9.02
N VAL A 269 -31.07 19.71 -8.28
CA VAL A 269 -30.81 18.36 -7.74
C VAL A 269 -31.97 17.92 -6.84
N LEU A 270 -32.46 18.79 -5.96
CA LEU A 270 -33.59 18.49 -5.07
C LEU A 270 -34.88 18.18 -5.85
N ALA A 271 -35.18 18.95 -6.90
CA ALA A 271 -36.39 18.80 -7.70
C ALA A 271 -36.44 17.48 -8.51
N ASN A 272 -35.28 16.93 -8.86
CA ASN A 272 -35.17 15.66 -9.58
C ASN A 272 -35.14 14.42 -8.67
N LEU A 273 -35.00 14.59 -7.35
CA LEU A 273 -34.95 13.49 -6.39
C LEU A 273 -36.33 13.02 -5.92
N ASN A 274 -36.45 11.72 -5.64
CA ASN A 274 -37.66 11.16 -5.00
C ASN A 274 -37.88 11.79 -3.61
N PRO A 275 -39.04 12.43 -3.32
CA PRO A 275 -39.29 13.11 -2.05
C PRO A 275 -39.15 12.26 -0.78
N ASP A 276 -39.42 10.96 -0.85
CA ASP A 276 -39.32 10.05 0.31
C ASP A 276 -37.88 9.56 0.57
N SER A 277 -36.97 9.79 -0.39
CA SER A 277 -35.58 9.33 -0.30
C SER A 277 -34.82 9.94 0.87
N TRP A 278 -33.73 9.29 1.27
CA TRP A 278 -32.77 9.88 2.20
C TRP A 278 -32.07 11.10 1.58
N LEU A 279 -31.65 10.99 0.31
CA LEU A 279 -30.88 12.03 -0.37
C LEU A 279 -31.68 13.32 -0.58
N HIS A 280 -32.96 13.27 -0.94
CA HIS A 280 -33.82 14.47 -1.01
C HIS A 280 -33.92 15.20 0.34
N ARG A 281 -34.03 14.47 1.45
CA ARG A 281 -34.05 15.07 2.79
C ARG A 281 -32.69 15.64 3.19
N ASP A 282 -31.60 15.03 2.73
CA ASP A 282 -30.25 15.52 2.99
C ASP A 282 -29.92 16.78 2.18
N VAL A 283 -30.21 16.80 0.87
CA VAL A 283 -30.04 17.98 0.00
C VAL A 283 -30.92 19.15 0.47
N ARG A 284 -32.17 18.89 0.86
CA ARG A 284 -33.04 19.93 1.44
C ARG A 284 -32.39 20.54 2.69
N ARG A 285 -31.91 19.71 3.61
CA ARG A 285 -31.24 20.17 4.83
C ARG A 285 -29.98 20.97 4.52
N ARG A 286 -29.18 20.56 3.52
CA ARG A 286 -28.03 21.35 3.04
C ARG A 286 -28.45 22.74 2.55
N ILE A 287 -29.55 22.87 1.82
CA ILE A 287 -30.11 24.17 1.39
C ILE A 287 -30.63 24.97 2.60
N GLU A 288 -31.31 24.34 3.55
CA GLU A 288 -31.80 24.98 4.78
C GLU A 288 -30.64 25.48 5.67
N ASP A 289 -29.56 24.71 5.80
CA ASP A 289 -28.34 25.03 6.58
C ASP A 289 -27.48 26.17 5.94
N ILE A 290 -27.82 26.63 4.72
CA ILE A 290 -27.10 27.68 3.97
C ILE A 290 -27.59 29.10 4.27
N PHE A 291 -28.76 29.30 4.89
CA PHE A 291 -29.43 30.60 5.07
C PHE A 291 -29.49 31.12 6.51
#